data_AF-A0A2T2R9Y4-F1
#
_entry.id   AF-A0A2T2R9Y4-F1
#
_cell.length_a   1.000
_cell.length_b   1.000
_cell.length_c   1.000
_cell.angle_alpha   90.00
_cell.angle_beta   90.00
_cell.angle_gamma   90.00
#
_symmetry.space_group_name_H-M   'P 1'
#
loop_
_entity.id
_entity.type
_entity.pdbx_description
1 polymer ?
#
loop_
_entity_poly.entity_id
_entity_poly.type
_entity_poly.pdbx_seq_one_letter_code
_entity_poly.pdbx_strand_id
1 'polypeptide(L)'
;MVVGAATAALGALIAGAFSWRLARHQRDGRGGHAVAWTLALGLYAVGMVALAVGLAVGWHAVTFGVYWVAGALLNVALLAVGQLLLLDPAR
;
A
#
# COMPACT_ATOMS: atom_id res chain seq x y z
N MET A 1 8.73 20.86 3.66
CA MET A 1 8.20 20.26 2.40
C MET A 1 9.14 19.20 1.84
N VAL A 2 10.42 19.52 1.59
CA VAL A 2 11.42 18.55 1.06
C VAL A 2 11.57 17.29 1.92
N VAL A 3 11.71 17.44 3.25
CA VAL A 3 11.82 16.28 4.17
C VAL A 3 10.59 15.39 4.09
N GLY A 4 9.38 15.97 4.07
CA GLY A 4 8.14 15.21 3.97
C GLY A 4 8.01 14.44 2.66
N ALA A 5 8.38 15.05 1.53
CA ALA A 5 8.39 14.38 0.23
C ALA A 5 9.43 13.25 0.18
N ALA A 6 10.61 13.45 0.76
CA ALA A 6 11.65 12.42 0.85
C ALA A 6 11.21 11.23 1.73
N THR A 7 10.62 11.49 2.89
CA THR A 7 10.07 10.44 3.77
C THR A 7 8.94 9.69 3.07
N ALA A 8 8.07 10.39 2.33
CA ALA A 8 7.01 9.77 1.56
C ALA A 8 7.57 8.84 0.46
N ALA A 9 8.57 9.31 -0.29
CA ALA A 9 9.25 8.49 -1.31
C ALA A 9 9.93 7.25 -0.71
N LEU A 10 10.63 7.41 0.43
CA LEU A 10 11.24 6.28 1.15
C LEU A 10 10.18 5.28 1.61
N GLY A 11 9.07 5.76 2.17
CA GLY A 11 7.96 4.90 2.56
C GLY A 11 7.35 4.13 1.38
N ALA A 12 7.24 4.77 0.21
CA ALA A 12 6.79 4.11 -1.01
C ALA A 12 7.75 3.01 -1.46
N LEU A 13 9.07 3.26 -1.43
CA LEU A 13 10.10 2.28 -1.79
C LEU A 13 10.08 1.08 -0.84
N ILE A 14 10.01 1.32 0.46
CA ILE A 14 9.97 0.26 1.48
C ILE A 14 8.70 -0.58 1.30
N ALA A 15 7.53 0.06 1.25
CA ALA A 15 6.27 -0.64 1.07
C ALA A 15 6.20 -1.42 -0.25
N GLY A 16 6.72 -0.83 -1.34
CA GLY A 16 6.83 -1.50 -2.63
C GLY A 16 7.77 -2.72 -2.58
N ALA A 17 8.92 -2.61 -1.91
CA ALA A 17 9.84 -3.73 -1.72
C ALA A 17 9.21 -4.87 -0.90
N PHE A 18 8.48 -4.55 0.16
CA PHE A 18 7.74 -5.55 0.94
C PHE A 18 6.61 -6.18 0.14
N SER A 19 5.82 -5.39 -0.59
CA SER A 19 4.77 -5.88 -1.49
C SER A 19 5.35 -6.85 -2.53
N TRP A 20 6.46 -6.47 -3.16
CA TRP A 20 7.15 -7.31 -4.14
C TRP A 20 7.70 -8.60 -3.54
N ARG A 21 8.33 -8.52 -2.36
CA ARG A 21 8.84 -9.71 -1.65
C ARG A 21 7.71 -10.65 -1.28
N LEU A 22 6.59 -10.12 -0.80
CA LEU A 22 5.41 -10.90 -0.47
C LEU A 22 4.79 -11.52 -1.73
N ALA A 23 4.67 -10.76 -2.82
CA ALA A 23 4.19 -11.25 -4.11
C ALA A 23 5.04 -12.41 -4.66
N ARG A 24 6.36 -12.37 -4.48
CA ARG A 24 7.25 -13.48 -4.85
C ARG A 24 7.04 -14.69 -3.96
N HIS A 25 7.03 -14.49 -2.64
CA HIS A 25 6.80 -15.57 -1.68
C HIS A 25 5.43 -16.25 -1.87
N GLN A 26 4.42 -15.49 -2.31
CA GLN A 26 3.08 -16.00 -2.61
C GLN A 26 3.03 -16.98 -3.79
N ARG A 27 3.96 -16.87 -4.74
CA ARG A 27 4.06 -17.82 -5.86
C ARG A 27 4.49 -19.21 -5.41
N ASP A 28 5.05 -19.32 -4.21
CA ASP A 28 5.56 -20.56 -3.63
C ASP A 28 4.52 -21.29 -2.75
N GLY A 29 3.25 -20.84 -2.75
CA GLY A 29 2.12 -21.68 -2.32
C GLY A 29 1.43 -21.35 -0.99
N ARG A 30 1.27 -20.08 -0.58
CA ARG A 30 0.45 -19.70 0.59
C ARG A 30 -0.74 -18.83 0.20
N GLY A 31 -1.90 -19.12 0.80
CA GLY A 31 -3.18 -18.74 0.20
C GLY A 31 -3.70 -17.33 0.51
N GLY A 32 -4.81 -16.96 -0.15
CA GLY A 32 -5.80 -15.93 0.22
C GLY A 32 -5.28 -14.68 0.93
N HIS A 33 -5.08 -14.79 2.25
CA HIS A 33 -4.60 -13.74 3.13
C HIS A 33 -3.43 -12.89 2.59
N ALA A 34 -2.37 -13.54 2.10
CA ALA A 34 -1.18 -12.82 1.69
C ALA A 34 -1.33 -12.11 0.33
N VAL A 35 -2.40 -12.40 -0.43
CA VAL A 35 -2.82 -11.58 -1.58
C VAL A 35 -3.38 -10.25 -1.09
N ALA A 36 -4.23 -10.27 -0.05
CA ALA A 36 -4.79 -9.05 0.53
C ALA A 36 -3.68 -8.12 1.07
N TRP A 37 -2.68 -8.67 1.75
CA TRP A 37 -1.52 -7.89 2.18
C TRP A 37 -0.65 -7.38 1.05
N THR A 38 -0.44 -8.18 -0.01
CA THR A 38 0.35 -7.75 -1.16
C THR A 38 -0.30 -6.52 -1.82
N LEU A 39 -1.63 -6.57 -2.00
CA LEU A 39 -2.42 -5.46 -2.54
C LEU A 39 -2.44 -4.25 -1.60
N ALA A 40 -2.61 -4.46 -0.29
CA ALA A 40 -2.58 -3.38 0.70
C ALA A 40 -1.23 -2.64 0.67
N LEU A 41 -0.11 -3.37 0.75
CA LEU A 41 1.23 -2.77 0.68
C LEU A 41 1.49 -2.08 -0.66
N GLY A 42 0.95 -2.62 -1.77
CA GLY A 42 1.03 -1.98 -3.08
C GLY A 42 0.27 -0.67 -3.14
N LEU A 43 -0.97 -0.63 -2.62
CA LEU A 43 -1.78 0.59 -2.55
C LEU A 43 -1.18 1.63 -1.60
N TYR A 44 -0.61 1.19 -0.48
CA TYR A 44 0.13 2.08 0.40
C TYR A 44 1.32 2.72 -0.32
N ALA A 45 2.08 1.94 -1.10
CA ALA A 45 3.17 2.49 -1.91
C ALA A 45 2.67 3.53 -2.92
N VAL A 46 1.56 3.25 -3.62
CA VAL A 46 0.92 4.21 -4.54
C VAL A 46 0.47 5.49 -3.82
N GLY A 47 -0.16 5.35 -2.65
CA GLY A 47 -0.56 6.48 -1.82
C GLY A 47 0.64 7.34 -1.38
N MET A 48 1.75 6.70 -1.01
CA MET A 48 2.98 7.38 -0.63
C MET A 48 3.67 8.09 -1.81
N VAL A 49 3.60 7.53 -3.02
CA VAL A 49 4.03 8.25 -4.24
C VAL A 49 3.16 9.48 -4.47
N ALA A 50 1.83 9.35 -4.38
CA ALA A 50 0.92 10.48 -4.55
C ALA A 50 1.16 11.57 -3.48
N LEU A 51 1.44 11.17 -2.23
CA LEU A 51 1.82 12.07 -1.15
C LEU A 51 3.14 12.80 -1.47
N ALA A 52 4.17 12.07 -1.92
CA ALA A 52 5.46 12.65 -2.29
C ALA A 52 5.30 13.69 -3.41
N VAL A 53 4.52 13.37 -4.44
CA VAL A 53 4.20 14.28 -5.55
C VAL A 53 3.43 15.50 -5.06
N GLY A 54 2.39 15.31 -4.24
CA GLY A 54 1.59 16.40 -3.68
C GLY A 54 2.41 17.36 -2.81
N LEU A 55 3.37 16.83 -2.05
CA LEU A 55 4.28 17.63 -1.22
C LEU A 55 5.40 18.33 -2.03
N ALA A 56 5.81 17.75 -3.16
CA ALA A 56 6.90 18.29 -3.98
C ALA A 56 6.43 19.35 -4.99
N VAL A 57 5.29 19.12 -5.65
CA VAL A 57 4.83 19.92 -6.80
C VAL A 57 3.47 20.59 -6.55
N GLY A 58 2.82 20.30 -5.42
CA GLY A 58 1.50 20.81 -5.06
C GLY A 58 0.37 19.81 -5.32
N TRP A 59 -0.79 20.06 -4.71
CA TRP A 59 -1.95 19.18 -4.80
C TRP A 59 -2.85 19.52 -5.99
N HIS A 60 -3.24 18.48 -6.72
CA HIS A 60 -4.27 18.54 -7.75
C HIS A 60 -5.33 17.47 -7.48
N ALA A 61 -6.53 17.64 -8.04
CA ALA A 61 -7.67 16.75 -7.80
C ALA A 61 -7.33 15.26 -8.05
N VAL A 62 -6.56 14.97 -9.10
CA VAL A 62 -6.13 13.61 -9.42
C VAL A 62 -5.18 13.06 -8.36
N THR A 63 -4.11 13.78 -8.01
CA THR A 63 -3.11 13.33 -7.02
C THR A 63 -3.75 13.15 -5.65
N PHE A 64 -4.64 14.07 -5.25
CA PHE A 64 -5.40 13.95 -4.02
C PHE A 64 -6.37 12.76 -4.05
N GLY A 65 -7.08 12.57 -5.16
CA GLY A 65 -7.98 11.42 -5.36
C GLY A 65 -7.23 10.09 -5.27
N VAL A 66 -6.07 9.96 -5.91
CA VAL A 66 -5.22 8.77 -5.82
C VAL A 66 -4.75 8.55 -4.39
N TYR A 67 -4.23 9.59 -3.73
CA TYR A 67 -3.82 9.50 -2.32
C TYR A 67 -4.96 9.02 -1.42
N TRP A 68 -6.16 9.57 -1.61
CA TRP A 68 -7.33 9.24 -0.80
C TRP A 68 -7.84 7.82 -1.06
N VAL A 69 -8.04 7.43 -2.32
CA VAL A 69 -8.53 6.09 -2.68
C VAL A 69 -7.52 5.02 -2.30
N ALA A 70 -6.25 5.23 -2.65
CA ALA A 70 -5.21 4.25 -2.42
C ALA A 70 -4.81 4.19 -0.95
N GLY A 71 -4.60 5.32 -0.28
CA GLY A 71 -4.11 5.37 1.10
C GLY A 71 -5.18 5.14 2.16
N ALA A 72 -6.37 5.73 1.98
CA ALA A 72 -7.41 5.75 3.02
C ALA A 72 -8.54 4.75 2.77
N LEU A 73 -9.09 4.68 1.55
CA LEU A 73 -10.28 3.86 1.31
C LEU A 73 -9.94 2.38 1.07
N LEU A 74 -9.24 2.07 -0.01
CA LEU A 74 -8.99 0.68 -0.43
C LEU A 74 -7.99 -0.03 0.47
N ASN A 75 -6.95 0.68 0.90
CA ASN A 75 -5.90 0.09 1.72
C ASN A 75 -6.44 -0.38 3.09
N VAL A 76 -7.29 0.42 3.75
CA VAL A 76 -7.89 0.02 5.04
C VAL A 76 -8.78 -1.21 4.89
N ALA A 77 -9.63 -1.24 3.84
CA ALA A 77 -10.49 -2.39 3.56
C ALA A 77 -9.67 -3.67 3.30
N LEU A 78 -8.59 -3.57 2.53
CA LEU A 78 -7.71 -4.73 2.25
C LEU A 78 -6.93 -5.19 3.46
N LEU A 79 -6.48 -4.27 4.33
CA LEU A 79 -5.85 -4.63 5.60
C LEU A 79 -6.83 -5.38 6.50
N ALA A 80 -8.08 -4.92 6.58
CA ALA A 80 -9.14 -5.61 7.34
C ALA A 80 -9.41 -7.01 6.79
N VAL A 81 -9.58 -7.16 5.46
CA VAL A 81 -9.73 -8.47 4.81
C VAL A 81 -8.52 -9.36 5.08
N GLY A 82 -7.31 -8.79 5.04
CA GLY A 82 -6.10 -9.45 5.50
C GLY A 82 -6.30 -10.01 6.91
N GLN A 83 -6.53 -9.17 7.92
CA GLN A 83 -6.69 -9.63 9.30
C GLN A 83 -7.75 -10.74 9.44
N LEU A 84 -8.92 -10.58 8.80
CA LEU A 84 -9.98 -11.59 8.84
C LEU A 84 -9.52 -12.93 8.27
N LEU A 85 -8.77 -12.94 7.16
CA LEU A 85 -8.24 -14.16 6.55
C LEU A 85 -7.11 -14.83 7.37
N LEU A 86 -6.51 -14.15 8.36
CA LEU A 86 -5.61 -14.79 9.34
C LEU A 86 -6.36 -15.46 10.47
N LEU A 87 -7.49 -14.86 10.86
CA LEU A 87 -8.30 -15.31 11.98
C LEU A 87 -9.26 -16.44 11.57
N ASP A 88 -9.38 -16.72 10.27
CA ASP A 88 -10.17 -17.83 9.75
C ASP A 88 -9.60 -19.17 10.26
N PRO A 89 -10.31 -19.87 11.17
CA PRO A 89 -9.85 -21.13 11.75
C PRO A 89 -9.87 -22.29 10.75
N ALA A 90 -10.46 -22.11 9.56
CA ALA A 90 -10.58 -23.14 8.54
C ALA A 90 -9.30 -23.31 7.67
N ARG A 91 -8.15 -22.77 8.12
CA ARG A 91 -6.84 -22.82 7.44
C ARG A 91 -5.73 -23.43 8.27
#